data_AF-A0A534M534-F1
#
_entry.id   AF-A0A534M534-F1
#
_cell.length_a   1.000
_cell.length_b   1.000
_cell.length_c   1.000
_cell.angle_alpha   90.00
_cell.angle_beta   90.00
_cell.angle_gamma   90.00
#
_symmetry.space_group_name_H-M   'P 1'
#
loop_
_entity.id
_entity.type
_entity.pdbx_description
1 polymer ?
#
loop_
_entity_poly.entity_id
_entity_poly.type
_entity_poly.pdbx_seq_one_letter_code
_entity_poly.pdbx_strand_id
1 'polypeptide(L)'
;MADPFTMIIVAILIVFLFDFFNGFHDAANAIATIVATKVLTPTKAVAMAAVGNFVGMVFITNAIAETIGKGIIDTNVLGVNTLPLSNAALFHSMAIIMGGVAGAIGWDLITWLWGLPTSSS
;
A
#
# COMPACT_ATOMS: atom_id res chain seq x y z
N MET A 1 11.59 9.87 22.87
CA MET A 1 10.52 9.21 22.09
C MET A 1 10.03 10.24 21.10
N ALA A 2 9.93 9.92 19.80
CA ALA A 2 9.39 10.87 18.81
C ALA A 2 7.96 11.25 19.22
N ASP A 3 7.57 12.49 18.99
CA ASP A 3 6.20 12.91 19.28
C ASP A 3 5.21 12.19 18.35
N PRO A 4 3.97 11.90 18.80
CA PRO A 4 3.00 11.16 18.01
C PRO A 4 2.71 11.78 16.63
N PHE A 5 2.75 13.12 16.53
CA PHE A 5 2.51 13.83 15.28
C PHE A 5 3.62 13.57 14.26
N THR A 6 4.89 13.67 14.67
CA THR A 6 6.03 13.34 13.81
C THR A 6 5.96 11.89 13.34
N MET A 7 5.58 10.94 14.19
CA MET A 7 5.42 9.53 13.77
C MET A 7 4.35 9.35 12.71
N ILE A 8 3.22 10.03 12.83
CA ILE A 8 2.15 9.99 11.83
C ILE A 8 2.63 10.55 10.48
N ILE A 9 3.34 11.68 10.49
CA ILE A 9 3.88 12.29 9.27
C ILE A 9 4.84 11.31 8.57
N VAL A 10 5.76 10.69 9.33
CA VAL A 10 6.69 9.70 8.79
C VAL A 10 5.94 8.49 8.21
N ALA A 11 4.94 7.97 8.93
CA ALA A 11 4.14 6.85 8.45
C ALA A 11 3.42 7.19 7.13
N ILE A 12 2.83 8.38 7.03
CA ILE A 12 2.18 8.85 5.81
C ILE A 12 3.18 8.89 4.64
N LEU A 13 4.37 9.46 4.85
CA LEU A 13 5.39 9.52 3.80
C LEU A 13 5.82 8.13 3.31
N ILE A 14 5.97 7.17 4.22
CA ILE A 14 6.33 5.79 3.87
C ILE A 14 5.18 5.11 3.11
N VAL A 15 3.93 5.31 3.51
CA VAL A 15 2.75 4.77 2.81
C VAL A 15 2.64 5.36 1.40
N PHE A 16 2.86 6.67 1.22
CA PHE A 16 2.89 7.27 -0.12
C PHE A 16 3.98 6.66 -1.02
N LEU A 17 5.14 6.33 -0.43
CA LEU A 17 6.21 5.65 -1.16
C LEU A 17 5.80 4.25 -1.58
N PHE A 18 5.16 3.49 -0.69
CA PHE A 18 4.60 2.19 -1.01
C PHE A 18 3.56 2.25 -2.12
N ASP A 19 2.58 3.15 -2.02
CA ASP A 19 1.53 3.31 -3.04
C ASP A 19 2.12 3.59 -4.43
N PHE A 20 3.23 4.33 -4.51
CA PHE A 20 3.94 4.57 -5.76
C PHE A 20 4.55 3.28 -6.34
N PHE A 21 5.31 2.52 -5.53
CA PHE A 21 5.95 1.28 -6.00
C PHE A 21 4.92 0.20 -6.32
N ASN A 22 3.90 0.05 -5.48
CA ASN A 22 2.79 -0.87 -5.70
C ASN A 22 2.03 -0.52 -6.99
N GLY A 23 1.66 0.76 -7.17
CA GLY A 23 0.95 1.21 -8.37
C GLY A 23 1.76 1.03 -9.65
N PHE A 24 3.08 1.15 -9.61
CA PHE A 24 3.96 0.86 -10.74
C PHE A 24 3.89 -0.61 -11.17
N HIS A 25 3.97 -1.53 -10.21
CA HIS A 25 3.85 -2.97 -10.45
C HIS A 25 2.47 -3.37 -10.96
N ASP A 26 1.42 -2.85 -10.34
CA ASP A 26 0.03 -3.12 -10.75
C ASP A 26 -0.26 -2.58 -12.16
N ALA A 27 0.29 -1.41 -12.51
CA ALA A 27 0.18 -0.88 -13.85
C ALA A 27 0.83 -1.82 -14.88
N ALA A 28 2.01 -2.39 -14.59
CA ALA A 28 2.66 -3.34 -15.49
C ALA A 28 1.80 -4.57 -15.73
N ASN A 29 1.20 -5.13 -14.66
CA ASN A 29 0.29 -6.27 -14.73
C ASN A 29 -0.95 -5.96 -15.60
N ALA A 30 -1.53 -4.76 -15.46
CA ALA A 30 -2.73 -4.35 -16.18
C ALA A 30 -2.50 -4.07 -17.69
N ILE A 31 -1.31 -3.60 -18.07
CA ILE A 31 -1.05 -3.13 -19.45
C ILE A 31 -0.29 -4.14 -20.33
N ALA A 32 0.33 -5.17 -19.73
CA ALA A 32 1.21 -6.09 -20.44
C ALA A 32 0.57 -6.67 -21.72
N THR A 33 -0.69 -7.08 -21.65
CA THR A 33 -1.42 -7.68 -22.77
C THR A 33 -1.72 -6.68 -23.88
N ILE A 34 -2.21 -5.49 -23.53
CA ILE A 34 -2.61 -4.44 -24.49
C ILE A 34 -1.39 -3.86 -25.21
N VAL A 35 -0.27 -3.72 -24.50
CA VAL A 35 1.00 -3.25 -25.08
C VAL A 35 1.63 -4.33 -25.96
N ALA A 36 1.65 -5.60 -25.51
CA ALA A 36 2.20 -6.71 -26.30
C ALA A 36 1.43 -6.94 -27.61
N THR A 37 0.10 -6.80 -27.57
CA THR A 37 -0.78 -6.89 -28.76
C THR A 37 -0.79 -5.63 -29.61
N LYS A 38 -0.10 -4.56 -29.17
CA LYS A 38 0.00 -3.25 -29.85
C LYS A 38 -1.35 -2.56 -30.06
N VAL A 39 -2.33 -2.85 -29.21
CA VAL A 39 -3.65 -2.19 -29.23
C VAL A 39 -3.53 -0.74 -28.78
N LEU A 40 -2.71 -0.46 -27.76
CA LEU A 40 -2.36 0.89 -27.33
C LEU A 40 -0.84 1.09 -27.33
N THR A 41 -0.41 2.34 -27.50
CA THR A 41 0.98 2.72 -27.22
C THR A 41 1.24 2.64 -25.71
N PRO A 42 2.49 2.39 -25.27
CA PRO A 42 2.83 2.28 -23.85
C PRO A 42 2.30 3.45 -23.00
N THR A 43 2.46 4.69 -23.49
CA THR A 43 1.98 5.89 -22.78
C THR A 43 0.46 5.90 -22.58
N LYS A 44 -0.31 5.50 -23.61
CA LYS A 44 -1.77 5.44 -23.51
C LYS A 44 -2.22 4.33 -22.57
N ALA A 45 -1.53 3.20 -22.57
CA ALA A 45 -1.82 2.09 -21.68
C ALA A 45 -1.55 2.47 -20.21
N VAL A 46 -0.42 3.15 -19.93
CA VAL A 46 -0.13 3.67 -18.57
C VAL A 46 -1.17 4.70 -18.14
N ALA A 47 -1.60 5.61 -19.02
CA ALA A 47 -2.66 6.57 -18.70
C ALA A 47 -3.99 5.86 -18.34
N MET A 48 -4.35 4.81 -19.09
CA MET A 48 -5.51 3.99 -18.79
C MET A 48 -5.38 3.29 -17.43
N ALA A 49 -4.21 2.70 -17.14
CA ALA A 49 -3.96 2.05 -15.85
C ALA A 49 -4.00 3.05 -14.68
N ALA A 50 -3.46 4.25 -14.85
CA ALA A 50 -3.51 5.30 -13.83
C ALA A 50 -4.96 5.72 -13.52
N VAL A 51 -5.77 5.93 -14.56
CA VAL A 51 -7.20 6.25 -14.38
C VAL A 51 -7.94 5.09 -13.70
N GLY A 52 -7.71 3.85 -14.14
CA GLY A 52 -8.34 2.66 -13.55
C GLY A 52 -7.99 2.47 -12.07
N ASN A 53 -6.71 2.60 -11.71
CA ASN A 53 -6.26 2.52 -10.33
C ASN A 53 -6.86 3.63 -9.47
N PHE A 54 -6.91 4.86 -9.98
CA PHE A 54 -7.52 5.99 -9.26
C PHE A 54 -9.03 5.77 -9.02
N VAL A 55 -9.77 5.33 -10.04
CA VAL A 55 -11.20 5.02 -9.92
C VAL A 55 -11.42 3.88 -8.92
N GLY A 56 -10.64 2.80 -9.01
CA GLY A 56 -10.70 1.70 -8.04
C GLY A 56 -10.48 2.20 -6.61
N MET A 57 -9.46 3.05 -6.42
CA MET A 57 -9.14 3.63 -5.11
C MET A 57 -10.30 4.48 -4.55
N VAL A 58 -10.90 5.34 -5.37
CA VAL A 58 -11.95 6.27 -4.92
C VAL A 58 -13.27 5.55 -4.60
N PHE A 59 -13.62 4.50 -5.36
CA PHE A 59 -14.95 3.90 -5.27
C PHE A 59 -15.01 2.55 -4.54
N ILE A 60 -13.90 1.82 -4.40
CA ILE A 60 -13.92 0.40 -3.98
C ILE A 60 -13.12 0.14 -2.69
N THR A 61 -12.17 1.01 -2.31
CA THR A 61 -11.17 0.73 -1.26
C THR A 61 -11.74 0.42 0.13
N ASN A 62 -12.74 1.17 0.60
CA ASN A 62 -13.16 1.08 2.01
C ASN A 62 -13.62 -0.32 2.41
N ALA A 63 -14.39 -0.99 1.54
CA ALA A 63 -14.89 -2.34 1.81
C ALA A 63 -13.79 -3.41 1.72
N ILE A 64 -12.79 -3.22 0.83
CA ILE A 64 -11.67 -4.14 0.66
C ILE A 64 -10.73 -4.05 1.86
N ALA A 65 -10.37 -2.83 2.29
CA ALA A 65 -9.46 -2.61 3.41
C ALA A 65 -9.97 -3.26 4.70
N GLU A 66 -11.26 -3.10 5.02
CA GLU A 66 -11.86 -3.76 6.17
C GLU A 66 -11.88 -5.28 6.06
N THR A 67 -12.06 -5.82 4.85
CA THR A 67 -12.18 -7.26 4.65
C THR A 67 -10.83 -7.96 4.71
N ILE A 68 -9.80 -7.35 4.12
CA ILE A 68 -8.43 -7.91 4.11
C ILE A 68 -7.78 -7.73 5.50
N GLY A 69 -7.99 -6.61 6.18
CA GLY A 69 -7.39 -6.38 7.50
C GLY A 69 -7.95 -7.28 8.61
N LYS A 70 -9.18 -7.79 8.46
CA LYS A 70 -9.83 -8.66 9.45
C LYS A 70 -9.09 -9.99 9.58
N GLY A 71 -8.64 -10.30 10.79
CA GLY A 71 -7.97 -11.56 11.11
C GLY A 71 -6.47 -11.57 10.86
N ILE A 72 -5.88 -10.51 10.31
CA ILE A 72 -4.42 -10.37 10.17
C ILE A 72 -3.82 -9.73 11.42
N ILE A 73 -4.42 -8.64 11.92
CA ILE A 73 -3.96 -7.91 13.10
C ILE A 73 -5.04 -7.96 14.17
N ASP A 74 -4.69 -8.45 15.36
CA ASP A 74 -5.58 -8.38 16.53
C ASP A 74 -5.48 -6.99 17.19
N THR A 75 -6.48 -6.15 16.97
CA THR A 75 -6.54 -4.79 17.51
C THR A 75 -6.73 -4.76 19.03
N ASN A 76 -7.18 -5.86 19.65
CA ASN A 76 -7.33 -5.94 21.11
C ASN A 76 -5.96 -5.91 21.81
N VAL A 77 -4.96 -6.57 21.22
CA VAL A 77 -3.59 -6.61 21.75
C VAL A 77 -2.91 -5.25 21.66
N LEU A 78 -3.34 -4.40 20.73
CA LEU A 78 -2.79 -3.06 20.53
C LEU A 78 -3.38 -2.01 21.48
N GLY A 79 -4.43 -2.33 22.22
CA GLY A 79 -5.08 -1.38 23.13
C GLY A 79 -5.71 -0.17 22.42
N VAL A 80 -5.99 -0.29 21.12
CA VAL A 80 -6.60 0.78 20.30
C VAL A 80 -8.12 0.87 20.48
N ASN A 81 -8.73 -0.16 21.06
CA ASN A 81 -10.17 -0.25 21.27
C ASN A 81 -10.66 0.49 22.53
N THR A 82 -9.76 1.13 23.29
CA THR A 82 -10.07 1.83 24.55
C THR A 82 -9.64 3.29 24.48
N LEU A 83 -10.55 4.21 24.81
CA LEU A 83 -10.29 5.66 24.83
C LEU A 83 -10.17 6.15 26.29
N PRO A 84 -9.23 7.08 26.59
CA PRO A 84 -8.29 7.73 25.68
C PRO A 84 -7.14 6.80 25.25
N LEU A 85 -6.68 6.96 24.01
CA LEU A 85 -5.62 6.13 23.45
C LEU A 85 -4.28 6.46 24.12
N SER A 86 -3.61 5.43 24.65
CA SER A 86 -2.30 5.62 25.29
C SER A 86 -1.19 5.86 24.25
N ASN A 87 -0.15 6.60 24.64
CA ASN A 87 1.03 6.80 23.78
C ASN A 87 1.71 5.47 23.41
N ALA A 88 1.64 4.47 24.30
CA ALA A 88 2.16 3.14 24.02
C ALA A 88 1.34 2.42 22.94
N ALA A 89 0.00 2.49 23.00
CA ALA A 89 -0.87 1.94 21.98
C ALA A 89 -0.60 2.59 20.60
N LEU A 90 -0.52 3.93 20.54
CA LEU A 90 -0.14 4.65 19.33
C LEU A 90 1.21 4.19 18.77
N PHE A 91 2.22 4.07 19.62
CA PHE A 91 3.55 3.65 19.22
C PHE A 91 3.55 2.23 18.63
N HIS A 92 2.92 1.28 19.31
CA HIS A 92 2.86 -0.11 18.84
C HIS A 92 2.10 -0.24 17.51
N SER A 93 0.97 0.43 17.37
CA SER A 93 0.20 0.43 16.11
C SER A 93 1.02 1.00 14.96
N MET A 94 1.69 2.13 15.18
CA MET A 94 2.50 2.76 14.13
C MET A 94 3.72 1.90 13.76
N ALA A 95 4.36 1.26 14.74
CA ALA A 95 5.49 0.38 14.50
C ALA A 95 5.11 -0.83 13.62
N ILE A 96 3.93 -1.42 13.86
CA ILE A 96 3.42 -2.54 13.05
C ILE A 96 3.12 -2.08 11.62
N ILE A 97 2.43 -0.96 11.45
CA ILE A 97 2.11 -0.41 10.13
C ILE A 97 3.39 -0.12 9.35
N MET A 98 4.33 0.63 9.94
CA MET A 98 5.59 0.99 9.28
C MET A 98 6.45 -0.24 8.99
N GLY A 99 6.48 -1.23 9.90
CA GLY A 99 7.20 -2.48 9.68
C GLY A 99 6.63 -3.29 8.51
N GLY A 100 5.31 -3.41 8.44
CA GLY A 100 4.61 -4.09 7.34
C GLY A 100 4.86 -3.39 6.00
N VAL A 101 4.65 -2.07 5.94
CA VAL A 101 4.83 -1.29 4.72
C VAL A 101 6.30 -1.27 4.27
N ALA A 102 7.26 -1.14 5.19
CA ALA A 102 8.68 -1.22 4.84
C ALA A 102 9.07 -2.60 4.29
N GLY A 103 8.50 -3.67 4.86
CA GLY A 103 8.68 -5.03 4.35
C GLY A 103 8.11 -5.19 2.94
N ALA A 104 6.91 -4.67 2.70
CA ALA A 104 6.26 -4.71 1.39
C ALA A 104 7.06 -3.91 0.33
N ILE A 105 7.49 -2.69 0.65
CA ILE A 105 8.39 -1.91 -0.23
C ILE A 105 9.67 -2.68 -0.53
N GLY A 106 10.30 -3.26 0.50
CA GLY A 106 11.50 -4.06 0.34
C GLY A 106 11.29 -5.22 -0.64
N TRP A 107 10.15 -5.90 -0.53
CA TRP A 107 9.77 -6.97 -1.45
C TRP A 107 9.54 -6.47 -2.87
N ASP A 108 8.84 -5.36 -3.06
CA ASP A 108 8.59 -4.75 -4.37
C ASP A 108 9.87 -4.31 -5.07
N LEU A 109 10.84 -3.80 -4.32
CA LEU A 109 12.15 -3.46 -4.86
C LEU A 109 12.93 -4.71 -5.29
N ILE A 110 12.91 -5.77 -4.48
CA ILE A 110 13.59 -7.04 -4.82
C ILE A 110 12.99 -7.66 -6.09
N THR A 111 11.67 -7.78 -6.16
CA THR A 111 10.98 -8.36 -7.32
C THR A 111 11.17 -7.51 -8.56
N TRP A 112 11.15 -6.18 -8.42
CA TRP A 112 11.44 -5.27 -9.52
C TRP A 112 12.86 -5.45 -10.07
N LEU A 113 13.87 -5.53 -9.19
CA LEU A 113 15.26 -5.76 -9.60
C LEU A 113 15.45 -7.08 -10.36
N TRP A 114 14.62 -8.07 -10.09
CA TRP A 114 14.63 -9.36 -10.80
C TRP A 114 13.61 -9.46 -11.95
N GLY A 115 12.85 -8.40 -12.23
CA GLY A 115 11.82 -8.38 -13.27
C GLY A 115 10.69 -9.38 -13.02
N LEU A 116 10.44 -9.75 -11.76
CA LEU A 116 9.38 -10.67 -11.37
C LEU A 116 8.06 -9.90 -11.18
N PRO A 117 6.91 -10.45 -11.62
CA PRO A 117 5.62 -9.92 -11.19
C PRO A 117 5.50 -10.07 -9.67
N THR A 118 5.04 -9.02 -9.00
CA THR A 118 4.88 -8.99 -7.53
C THR A 118 3.43 -9.16 -7.10
N SER A 119 3.26 -9.51 -5.83
CA SER A 119 2.01 -9.45 -5.08
C SER A 119 2.35 -8.86 -3.71
N SER A 120 1.99 -7.60 -3.52
CA SER A 120 2.33 -6.75 -2.38
C SER A 120 1.13 -6.44 -1.47
N SER A 121 -0.06 -6.89 -1.86
CA SER A 121 -1.33 -6.77 -1.13
C SER A 121 -1.51 -7.80 -0.03
#